data_AF-A0A662KN09-F1
#
_entry.id   AF-A0A662KN09-F1
#
_cell.length_a   1.000
_cell.length_b   1.000
_cell.length_c   1.000
_cell.angle_alpha   90.00
_cell.angle_beta   90.00
_cell.angle_gamma   90.00
#
_symmetry.space_group_name_H-M   'P 1'
#
loop_
_entity.id
_entity.type
_entity.pdbx_description
1 polymer ?
#
loop_
_entity_poly.entity_id
_entity_poly.type
_entity_poly.pdbx_seq_one_letter_code
_entity_poly.pdbx_strand_id
1 'polypeptide(L)'
;MICIVISKQDTASMNIAKFLLSMKRWKEKDGVYLNDEKMLYFIDDMHIYHDNVDEEIKKLGYSPDTIIFASRHASAAKKKTLSIHAIGNFSKAEYGGKDATLVPCNPLLMRDALELLKEKGLEEYEVCYEATHHGPYLEKPCFFIEVGSTEKEWRDEKACNAIAEVILQIEEKQREVAIGIGGGHYAPRFTDMALERN
;
A
#
# COMPACT_ATOMS: atom_id res chain seq x y z
N MET A 1 -8.86 -9.40 9.55
CA MET A 1 -7.45 -9.08 9.89
C MET A 1 -6.72 -8.60 8.65
N ILE A 2 -5.97 -7.50 8.76
CA ILE A 2 -5.19 -6.91 7.66
C ILE A 2 -3.75 -7.40 7.74
N CYS A 3 -3.17 -7.82 6.61
CA CYS A 3 -1.75 -8.14 6.49
C CYS A 3 -0.98 -7.01 5.81
N ILE A 4 0.13 -6.61 6.42
CA ILE A 4 1.06 -5.66 5.83
C ILE A 4 2.27 -6.47 5.35
N VAL A 5 2.52 -6.44 4.05
CA VAL A 5 3.72 -7.04 3.46
C VAL A 5 4.83 -6.00 3.44
N ILE A 6 6.00 -6.40 3.92
CA ILE A 6 7.23 -5.60 4.01
C ILE A 6 8.33 -6.27 3.19
N SER A 7 8.99 -5.52 2.31
CA SER A 7 10.09 -6.00 1.48
C SER A 7 11.40 -5.56 2.10
N LYS A 8 12.28 -6.52 2.38
CA LYS A 8 13.62 -6.22 2.88
C LYS A 8 14.52 -5.55 1.85
N GLN A 9 14.17 -5.60 0.56
CA GLN A 9 14.91 -4.91 -0.52
C GLN A 9 14.44 -3.46 -0.72
N ASP A 10 13.29 -3.08 -0.15
CA ASP A 10 12.72 -1.76 -0.30
C ASP A 10 13.06 -0.86 0.91
N THR A 11 13.71 0.27 0.63
CA THR A 11 14.15 1.21 1.67
C THR A 11 12.97 1.88 2.40
N ALA A 12 11.92 2.28 1.67
CA ALA A 12 10.75 2.90 2.30
C ALA A 12 10.00 1.86 3.12
N SER A 13 9.82 0.66 2.58
CA SER A 13 9.15 -0.46 3.26
C SER A 13 9.83 -0.79 4.60
N MET A 14 11.15 -0.89 4.61
CA MET A 14 11.90 -1.14 5.85
C MET A 14 11.84 0.02 6.85
N ASN A 15 11.74 1.27 6.38
CA ASN A 15 11.56 2.41 7.28
C ASN A 15 10.15 2.47 7.86
N ILE A 16 9.11 2.21 7.06
CA ILE A 16 7.72 2.07 7.53
C ILE A 16 7.63 0.93 8.55
N ALA A 17 8.26 -0.22 8.28
CA ALA A 17 8.27 -1.36 9.19
C ALA A 17 8.88 -1.04 10.57
N LYS A 18 9.94 -0.23 10.64
CA LYS A 18 10.52 0.21 11.92
C LYS A 18 9.49 0.95 12.78
N PHE A 19 8.68 1.82 12.17
CA PHE A 19 7.62 2.55 12.87
C PHE A 19 6.47 1.62 13.26
N LEU A 20 6.01 0.75 12.36
CA LEU A 20 4.97 -0.24 12.67
C LEU A 20 5.37 -1.10 13.89
N LEU A 21 6.60 -1.60 13.91
CA LEU A 21 7.15 -2.42 14.99
C LEU A 21 7.31 -1.66 16.31
N SER A 22 7.52 -0.34 16.29
CA SER A 22 7.71 0.47 17.49
C SER A 22 6.40 0.95 18.13
N MET A 23 5.33 1.10 17.35
CA MET A 23 4.05 1.67 17.80
C MET A 23 3.12 0.68 18.51
N LYS A 24 3.29 -0.61 18.28
CA LYS A 24 2.44 -1.67 18.84
C LYS A 24 3.29 -2.81 19.39
N ARG A 25 2.70 -3.61 20.28
CA ARG A 25 3.32 -4.87 20.72
C ARG A 25 2.97 -5.96 19.73
N TRP A 26 3.98 -6.56 19.12
CA TRP A 26 3.84 -7.65 18.17
C TRP A 26 4.34 -8.95 18.80
N LYS A 27 3.61 -10.04 18.56
CA LYS A 27 4.04 -11.40 18.87
C LYS A 27 4.51 -12.05 17.59
N GLU A 28 5.77 -12.46 17.55
CA GLU A 28 6.30 -13.20 16.42
C GLU A 28 5.90 -14.68 16.55
N LYS A 29 5.42 -15.27 15.45
CA LYS A 29 5.20 -16.70 15.30
C LYS A 29 5.38 -17.08 13.83
N ASP A 30 6.18 -18.11 13.58
CA ASP A 30 6.41 -18.67 12.24
C ASP A 30 6.81 -17.62 11.19
N GLY A 31 7.63 -16.63 11.59
CA GLY A 31 8.07 -15.52 10.71
C GLY A 31 7.03 -14.43 10.46
N VAL A 32 5.88 -14.49 11.15
CA VAL A 32 4.80 -13.50 11.09
C VAL A 32 4.71 -12.74 12.40
N TYR A 33 4.66 -11.41 12.33
CA TYR A 33 4.44 -10.56 13.51
C TYR A 33 2.96 -10.25 13.63
N LEU A 34 2.36 -10.54 14.78
CA LEU A 34 0.90 -10.45 14.99
C LEU A 34 0.56 -9.53 16.15
N ASN A 35 -0.53 -8.79 16.00
CA ASN A 35 -1.28 -8.19 17.10
C ASN A 35 -2.78 -8.52 16.94
N ASP A 36 -3.64 -7.96 17.79
CA ASP A 36 -5.07 -8.30 17.81
C ASP A 36 -5.83 -7.91 16.53
N GLU A 37 -5.29 -7.00 15.72
CA GLU A 37 -5.97 -6.42 14.55
C GLU A 37 -5.24 -6.69 13.21
N LYS A 38 -3.91 -6.81 13.25
CA LYS A 38 -3.03 -6.70 12.09
C LYS A 38 -1.88 -7.71 12.17
N MET A 39 -1.32 -8.02 11.02
CA MET A 39 -0.15 -8.90 10.87
C MET A 39 0.90 -8.26 9.96
N LEU A 40 2.19 -8.46 10.24
CA LEU A 40 3.29 -8.09 9.36
C LEU A 40 3.92 -9.36 8.79
N TYR A 41 4.18 -9.35 7.49
CA TYR A 41 4.84 -10.43 6.77
C TYR A 41 6.02 -9.88 5.98
N PHE A 42 7.22 -10.40 6.23
CA PHE A 42 8.45 -9.91 5.60
C PHE A 42 8.86 -10.83 4.46
N ILE A 43 9.08 -10.24 3.28
CA ILE A 43 9.60 -10.92 2.08
C ILE A 43 11.03 -10.46 1.78
N ASP A 44 11.81 -11.32 1.11
CA ASP A 44 13.24 -11.10 0.85
C ASP A 44 13.52 -10.46 -0.53
N ASP A 45 12.48 -10.27 -1.35
CA ASP A 45 12.49 -9.68 -2.69
C ASP A 45 11.54 -8.47 -2.79
N MET A 46 11.51 -7.82 -3.97
CA MET A 46 10.63 -6.67 -4.20
C MET A 46 9.17 -7.13 -4.36
N HIS A 47 8.25 -6.48 -3.64
CA HIS A 47 6.81 -6.80 -3.64
C HIS A 47 6.21 -6.98 -5.03
N ILE A 48 6.58 -6.12 -5.98
CA ILE A 48 5.99 -6.08 -7.32
C ILE A 48 6.17 -7.40 -8.10
N TYR A 49 7.15 -8.22 -7.74
CA TYR A 49 7.42 -9.52 -8.37
C TYR A 49 7.00 -10.72 -7.51
N HIS A 50 6.49 -10.48 -6.31
CA HIS A 50 6.22 -11.50 -5.32
C HIS A 50 4.77 -12.02 -5.43
N ASP A 51 4.50 -12.74 -6.52
CA ASP A 51 3.17 -13.28 -6.84
C ASP A 51 2.72 -14.34 -5.83
N ASN A 52 1.42 -14.34 -5.52
CA ASN A 52 0.72 -15.32 -4.66
C ASN A 52 1.11 -15.29 -3.18
N VAL A 53 1.51 -14.11 -2.67
CA VAL A 53 1.84 -13.91 -1.24
C VAL A 53 0.69 -14.31 -0.30
N ASP A 54 -0.55 -14.18 -0.76
CA ASP A 54 -1.75 -14.59 -0.03
C ASP A 54 -1.80 -16.11 0.21
N GLU A 55 -1.40 -16.91 -0.78
CA GLU A 55 -1.30 -18.36 -0.64
C GLU A 55 -0.11 -18.77 0.24
N GLU A 56 0.99 -18.01 0.25
CA GLU A 56 2.09 -18.22 1.19
C GLU A 56 1.66 -17.99 2.65
N ILE A 57 1.01 -16.86 2.91
CA ILE A 57 0.46 -16.52 4.23
C ILE A 57 -0.57 -17.57 4.69
N LYS A 58 -1.38 -18.08 3.77
CA LYS A 58 -2.35 -19.17 4.01
C LYS A 58 -1.70 -20.49 4.40
N LYS A 59 -0.56 -20.84 3.80
CA LYS A 59 0.21 -22.04 4.20
C LYS A 59 0.76 -21.93 5.62
N LEU A 60 1.00 -20.71 6.11
CA LEU A 60 1.37 -20.43 7.50
C LEU A 60 0.17 -20.48 8.47
N GLY A 61 -1.05 -20.73 7.96
CA GLY A 61 -2.26 -20.84 8.77
C GLY A 61 -3.03 -19.54 8.96
N TYR A 62 -2.71 -18.50 8.20
CA TYR A 62 -3.37 -17.19 8.29
C TYR A 62 -4.13 -16.87 7.00
N SER A 63 -5.33 -16.30 7.10
CA SER A 63 -6.07 -15.83 5.91
C SER A 63 -6.49 -14.38 6.14
N PRO A 64 -5.68 -13.40 5.74
CA PRO A 64 -6.06 -12.00 5.84
C PRO A 64 -7.25 -11.69 4.91
N ASP A 65 -8.04 -10.70 5.31
CA ASP A 65 -9.16 -10.17 4.51
C ASP A 65 -8.65 -9.17 3.47
N THR A 66 -7.56 -8.47 3.78
CA THR A 66 -6.90 -7.54 2.88
C THR A 66 -5.39 -7.53 3.13
N ILE A 67 -4.63 -7.37 2.05
CA ILE A 67 -3.17 -7.24 2.06
C ILE A 67 -2.78 -5.83 1.65
N ILE A 68 -1.87 -5.22 2.40
CA ILE A 68 -1.34 -3.88 2.15
C ILE A 68 0.16 -4.01 1.89
N PHE A 69 0.62 -3.50 0.77
CA PHE A 69 2.04 -3.40 0.46
C PHE A 69 2.55 -2.02 0.88
N ALA A 70 3.40 -1.97 1.90
CA ALA A 70 4.09 -0.75 2.29
C ALA A 70 5.36 -0.62 1.43
N SER A 71 5.44 0.40 0.57
CA SER A 71 6.40 0.42 -0.53
C SER A 71 6.96 1.81 -0.81
N ARG A 72 7.94 1.88 -1.70
CA ARG A 72 8.40 3.12 -2.30
C ARG A 72 7.70 3.36 -3.64
N HIS A 73 7.43 4.61 -3.94
CA HIS A 73 7.18 5.06 -5.31
C HIS A 73 8.49 5.59 -5.91
N ALA A 74 8.81 5.23 -7.15
CA ALA A 74 9.96 5.75 -7.90
C ALA A 74 9.51 6.47 -9.18
N SER A 75 9.81 7.77 -9.27
CA SER A 75 9.38 8.58 -10.43
C SER A 75 10.44 9.58 -10.88
N ALA A 76 10.62 9.68 -12.20
CA ALA A 76 11.53 10.65 -12.82
C ALA A 76 11.07 12.11 -12.62
N ALA A 77 9.78 12.33 -12.30
CA ALA A 77 9.24 13.65 -12.01
C ALA A 77 9.70 14.20 -10.64
N LYS A 78 10.26 13.34 -9.77
CA LYS A 78 10.80 13.70 -8.44
C LYS A 78 9.83 14.50 -7.57
N LYS A 79 8.53 14.22 -7.70
CA LYS A 79 7.51 14.78 -6.82
C LYS A 79 7.51 14.05 -5.48
N LYS A 80 7.42 14.78 -4.38
CA LYS A 80 7.19 14.20 -3.06
C LYS A 80 5.72 13.75 -2.98
N THR A 81 5.48 12.46 -2.81
CA THR A 81 4.11 11.90 -2.80
C THR A 81 3.92 10.94 -1.64
N LEU A 82 2.70 10.90 -1.10
CA LEU A 82 2.19 9.81 -0.30
C LEU A 82 1.02 9.22 -1.06
N SER A 83 1.19 8.04 -1.62
CA SER A 83 0.29 7.55 -2.65
C SER A 83 -0.31 6.20 -2.35
N ILE A 84 -1.45 5.94 -2.97
CA ILE A 84 -2.21 4.70 -2.80
C ILE A 84 -2.66 4.22 -4.17
N HIS A 85 -2.53 2.93 -4.48
CA HIS A 85 -3.05 2.43 -5.74
C HIS A 85 -3.43 0.95 -5.72
N ALA A 86 -4.35 0.61 -6.61
CA ALA A 86 -4.71 -0.77 -6.92
C ALA A 86 -3.65 -1.41 -7.82
N ILE A 87 -3.57 -2.73 -7.78
CA ILE A 87 -2.54 -3.52 -8.47
C ILE A 87 -3.13 -4.14 -9.75
N GLY A 88 -2.32 -4.26 -10.79
CA GLY A 88 -2.71 -4.96 -12.00
C GLY A 88 -2.13 -4.36 -13.28
N ASN A 89 -2.23 -5.12 -14.36
CA ASN A 89 -1.73 -4.75 -15.67
C ASN A 89 -2.86 -4.75 -16.69
N PHE A 90 -3.12 -3.61 -17.33
CA PHE A 90 -4.09 -3.52 -18.44
C PHE A 90 -3.58 -4.18 -19.74
N SER A 91 -2.26 -4.38 -19.86
CA SER A 91 -1.63 -4.98 -21.04
C SER A 91 -0.47 -5.89 -20.61
N LYS A 92 0.76 -5.66 -21.05
CA LYS A 92 1.90 -6.46 -20.62
C LYS A 92 2.32 -6.15 -19.19
N ALA A 93 2.69 -7.20 -18.44
CA ALA A 93 3.25 -7.13 -17.11
C ALA A 93 4.76 -6.86 -17.17
N GLU A 94 5.14 -5.62 -17.47
CA GLU A 94 6.56 -5.23 -17.53
C GLU A 94 7.22 -5.19 -16.14
N TYR A 95 6.41 -4.98 -15.09
CA TYR A 95 6.85 -4.85 -13.70
C TYR A 95 6.09 -5.81 -12.78
N GLY A 96 6.14 -7.11 -13.12
CA GLY A 96 5.57 -8.19 -12.32
C GLY A 96 4.04 -8.36 -12.44
N GLY A 97 3.53 -9.42 -11.84
CA GLY A 97 2.16 -9.88 -12.04
C GLY A 97 1.93 -10.56 -13.40
N LYS A 98 0.68 -10.54 -13.88
CA LYS A 98 0.26 -11.21 -15.12
C LYS A 98 -0.22 -10.23 -16.18
N ASP A 99 0.00 -10.59 -17.45
CA ASP A 99 -0.52 -9.84 -18.60
C ASP A 99 -2.06 -9.74 -18.55
N ALA A 100 -2.60 -8.58 -18.91
CA ALA A 100 -4.03 -8.27 -19.03
C ALA A 100 -4.86 -8.71 -17.81
N THR A 101 -4.28 -8.59 -16.62
CA THR A 101 -4.85 -9.09 -15.36
C THR A 101 -4.88 -7.97 -14.32
N LEU A 102 -6.07 -7.68 -13.79
CA LEU A 102 -6.26 -6.80 -12.65
C LEU A 102 -6.36 -7.62 -11.36
N VAL A 103 -5.94 -7.03 -10.24
CA VAL A 103 -5.98 -7.66 -8.92
C VAL A 103 -7.12 -7.05 -8.10
N PRO A 104 -7.88 -7.84 -7.32
CA PRO A 104 -8.89 -7.30 -6.42
C PRO A 104 -8.29 -6.26 -5.47
N CYS A 105 -8.93 -5.11 -5.33
CA CYS A 105 -8.54 -4.08 -4.37
C CYS A 105 -9.59 -3.90 -3.27
N ASN A 106 -9.19 -3.26 -2.17
CA ASN A 106 -10.11 -2.84 -1.11
C ASN A 106 -10.33 -1.31 -1.20
N PRO A 107 -11.32 -0.84 -2.00
CA PRO A 107 -11.50 0.58 -2.26
C PRO A 107 -11.90 1.37 -0.99
N LEU A 108 -12.55 0.73 -0.02
CA LEU A 108 -12.96 1.39 1.22
C LEU A 108 -11.74 1.71 2.10
N LEU A 109 -10.83 0.74 2.28
CA LEU A 109 -9.57 0.98 2.99
C LEU A 109 -8.64 1.93 2.23
N MET A 110 -8.59 1.84 0.90
CA MET A 110 -7.81 2.78 0.08
C MET A 110 -8.29 4.22 0.27
N ARG A 111 -9.61 4.43 0.34
CA ARG A 111 -10.18 5.76 0.61
C ARG A 111 -9.89 6.24 2.02
N ASP A 112 -10.09 5.38 3.03
CA ASP A 112 -9.81 5.75 4.42
C ASP A 112 -8.32 6.09 4.63
N ALA A 113 -7.42 5.32 4.00
CA ALA A 113 -6.00 5.61 4.00
C ALA A 113 -5.66 6.96 3.35
N LEU A 114 -6.32 7.32 2.24
CA LEU A 114 -6.11 8.60 1.56
C LEU A 114 -6.55 9.78 2.43
N GLU A 115 -7.73 9.68 3.05
CA GLU A 115 -8.26 10.68 3.99
C GLU A 115 -7.32 10.87 5.18
N LEU A 116 -6.93 9.77 5.84
CA LEU A 116 -6.01 9.80 6.99
C LEU A 116 -4.62 10.34 6.63
N LEU A 117 -4.08 10.02 5.45
CA LEU A 117 -2.81 10.60 4.97
C LEU A 117 -2.94 12.11 4.78
N LYS A 118 -4.06 12.58 4.23
CA LYS A 118 -4.33 14.01 4.06
C LYS A 118 -4.38 14.74 5.41
N GLU A 119 -4.99 14.12 6.42
CA GLU A 119 -5.07 14.64 7.79
C GLU A 119 -3.70 14.76 8.50
N LYS A 120 -2.68 14.00 8.07
CA LYS A 120 -1.32 14.13 8.63
C LYS A 120 -0.68 15.51 8.37
N GLY A 121 -1.22 16.29 7.44
CA GLY A 121 -0.78 17.67 7.22
C GLY A 121 0.67 17.82 6.76
N LEU A 122 1.21 16.81 6.06
CA LEU A 122 2.54 16.88 5.47
C LEU A 122 2.51 17.73 4.19
N GLU A 123 2.51 19.06 4.33
CA GLU A 123 2.31 20.03 3.23
C GLU A 123 3.29 19.89 2.07
N GLU A 124 4.49 19.36 2.32
CA GLU A 124 5.48 19.11 1.27
C GLU A 124 5.17 17.89 0.39
N TYR A 125 4.23 17.03 0.80
CA TYR A 125 3.87 15.80 0.11
C TYR A 125 2.49 15.89 -0.52
N GLU A 126 2.40 15.57 -1.80
CA GLU A 126 1.13 15.41 -2.50
C GLU A 126 0.51 14.06 -2.13
N VAL A 127 -0.62 14.09 -1.42
CA VAL A 127 -1.42 12.89 -1.11
C VAL A 127 -2.32 12.60 -2.30
N CYS A 128 -2.17 11.43 -2.93
CA CYS A 128 -2.89 11.11 -4.16
C CYS A 128 -3.13 9.61 -4.38
N TYR A 129 -4.10 9.29 -5.22
CA TYR A 129 -4.13 7.98 -5.86
C TYR A 129 -3.11 7.89 -6.99
N GLU A 130 -2.76 6.66 -7.34
CA GLU A 130 -2.17 6.36 -8.65
C GLU A 130 -3.09 5.45 -9.47
N ALA A 131 -2.87 5.43 -10.78
CA ALA A 131 -3.54 4.53 -11.69
C ALA A 131 -3.21 3.07 -11.33
N THR A 132 -4.08 2.13 -11.69
CA THR A 132 -3.78 0.70 -11.54
C THR A 132 -2.59 0.31 -12.41
N HIS A 133 -1.54 -0.20 -11.79
CA HIS A 133 -0.32 -0.60 -12.48
C HIS A 133 0.50 -1.62 -11.70
N HIS A 134 1.40 -2.30 -12.44
CA HIS A 134 2.39 -3.29 -12.00
C HIS A 134 1.84 -4.45 -11.16
N GLY A 135 2.72 -5.38 -10.76
CA GLY A 135 2.40 -6.52 -9.92
C GLY A 135 2.44 -6.22 -8.41
N PRO A 136 2.33 -7.23 -7.54
CA PRO A 136 2.26 -8.65 -7.86
C PRO A 136 0.85 -9.13 -8.23
N TYR A 137 0.71 -10.37 -8.69
CA TYR A 137 -0.57 -11.06 -8.80
C TYR A 137 -0.93 -11.78 -7.49
N LEU A 138 -2.20 -11.68 -7.07
CA LEU A 138 -2.79 -12.41 -5.95
C LEU A 138 -4.33 -12.40 -6.07
N GLU A 139 -5.02 -13.17 -5.23
CA GLU A 139 -6.49 -13.30 -5.29
C GLU A 139 -7.21 -12.59 -4.14
N LYS A 140 -6.51 -12.33 -3.03
CA LYS A 140 -7.04 -11.52 -1.92
C LYS A 140 -7.08 -10.02 -2.27
N PRO A 141 -8.07 -9.26 -1.77
CA PRO A 141 -8.10 -7.81 -1.89
C PRO A 141 -6.81 -7.17 -1.38
N CYS A 142 -6.24 -6.24 -2.16
CA CYS A 142 -4.99 -5.59 -1.79
C CYS A 142 -4.78 -4.22 -2.43
N PHE A 143 -3.82 -3.48 -1.90
CA PHE A 143 -3.36 -2.22 -2.49
C PHE A 143 -1.95 -1.86 -1.99
N PHE A 144 -1.31 -0.94 -2.71
CA PHE A 144 -0.06 -0.31 -2.27
C PHE A 144 -0.35 0.99 -1.53
N ILE A 145 0.46 1.27 -0.50
CA ILE A 145 0.59 2.57 0.15
C ILE A 145 2.07 2.95 0.17
N GLU A 146 2.41 4.09 -0.39
CA GLU A 146 3.79 4.37 -0.80
C GLU A 146 4.31 5.75 -0.39
N VAL A 147 5.62 5.84 -0.19
CA VAL A 147 6.37 7.11 -0.12
C VAL A 147 7.13 7.31 -1.42
N GLY A 148 6.91 8.45 -2.08
CA GLY A 148 7.60 8.82 -3.31
C GLY A 148 8.35 10.16 -3.23
N SER A 149 9.29 10.43 -4.14
CA SER A 149 9.62 9.62 -5.33
C SER A 149 11.10 9.24 -5.44
N THR A 150 11.93 9.64 -4.46
CA THR A 150 13.37 9.38 -4.48
C THR A 150 13.86 8.84 -3.14
N GLU A 151 15.11 8.38 -3.10
CA GLU A 151 15.74 7.89 -1.87
C GLU A 151 15.69 8.87 -0.69
N LYS A 152 15.63 10.19 -0.97
CA LYS A 152 15.45 11.20 0.08
C LYS A 152 14.11 11.02 0.79
N GLU A 153 13.04 10.86 0.02
CA GLU A 153 11.68 10.68 0.56
C GLU A 153 11.52 9.27 1.15
N TRP A 154 12.10 8.24 0.53
CA TRP A 154 12.07 6.86 1.07
C TRP A 154 12.75 6.74 2.45
N ARG A 155 13.63 7.69 2.79
CA ARG A 155 14.33 7.80 4.08
C ARG A 155 13.76 8.92 4.97
N ASP A 156 12.71 9.62 4.53
CA ASP A 156 12.08 10.65 5.34
C ASP A 156 11.27 9.98 6.46
N GLU A 157 11.79 10.12 7.68
CA GLU A 157 11.18 9.56 8.88
C GLU A 157 9.76 10.07 9.10
N LYS A 158 9.45 11.32 8.77
CA LYS A 158 8.10 11.88 8.96
C LYS A 158 7.10 11.23 8.01
N ALA A 159 7.48 11.07 6.74
CA ALA A 159 6.64 10.42 5.73
C ALA A 159 6.42 8.93 6.04
N CYS A 160 7.48 8.21 6.39
CA CYS A 160 7.39 6.79 6.74
C CYS A 160 6.58 6.58 8.04
N ASN A 161 6.75 7.45 9.04
CA ASN A 161 5.97 7.42 10.27
C ASN A 161 4.49 7.69 9.99
N ALA A 162 4.18 8.69 9.15
CA ALA A 162 2.80 9.00 8.75
C ALA A 162 2.12 7.79 8.09
N ILE A 163 2.77 7.11 7.14
CA ILE A 163 2.22 5.89 6.54
C ILE A 163 2.01 4.79 7.59
N ALA A 164 2.98 4.56 8.48
CA ALA A 164 2.85 3.55 9.52
C ALA A 164 1.65 3.84 10.46
N GLU A 165 1.48 5.09 10.88
CA GLU A 165 0.32 5.50 11.68
C GLU A 165 -0.99 5.28 10.94
N VAL A 166 -1.08 5.66 9.65
CA VAL A 166 -2.27 5.44 8.83
C VAL A 166 -2.58 3.96 8.72
N ILE A 167 -1.61 3.12 8.36
CA ILE A 167 -1.79 1.66 8.27
C ILE A 167 -2.33 1.07 9.59
N LEU A 168 -1.94 1.63 10.74
CA LEU A 168 -2.45 1.17 12.05
C LEU A 168 -3.84 1.71 12.40
N GLN A 169 -4.29 2.81 11.80
CA GLN A 169 -5.54 3.49 12.11
C GLN A 169 -6.67 3.17 11.12
N ILE A 170 -6.33 2.75 9.90
CA ILE A 170 -7.32 2.51 8.85
C ILE A 170 -8.40 1.53 9.26
N GLU A 171 -9.62 1.85 8.87
CA GLU A 171 -10.81 1.05 9.08
C GLU A 171 -11.75 1.13 7.87
N GLU A 172 -12.51 0.07 7.63
CA GLU A 172 -13.49 0.09 6.54
C GLU A 172 -14.70 0.94 6.92
N LYS A 173 -14.87 2.05 6.22
CA LYS A 173 -16.06 2.90 6.30
C LYS A 173 -16.94 2.65 5.08
N GLN A 174 -18.24 2.47 5.28
CA GLN A 174 -19.19 2.30 4.18
C GLN A 174 -19.27 3.59 3.35
N ARG A 175 -19.05 3.46 2.04
CA ARG A 175 -18.95 4.54 1.04
C ARG A 175 -19.39 4.05 -0.34
N GLU A 176 -19.65 4.98 -1.25
CA GLU A 176 -19.83 4.64 -2.66
C GLU A 176 -18.53 4.12 -3.27
N VAL A 177 -18.62 3.03 -4.04
CA VAL A 177 -17.50 2.42 -4.77
C VAL A 177 -17.67 2.70 -6.25
N ALA A 178 -16.59 3.11 -6.91
CA ALA A 178 -16.59 3.47 -8.32
C ALA A 178 -15.35 2.95 -9.04
N ILE A 179 -15.45 2.84 -10.36
CA ILE A 179 -14.32 2.61 -11.27
C ILE A 179 -13.98 3.93 -11.94
N GLY A 180 -12.76 4.42 -11.72
CA GLY A 180 -12.25 5.63 -12.37
C GLY A 180 -11.65 5.33 -13.74
N ILE A 181 -12.10 6.03 -14.79
CA ILE A 181 -11.57 5.89 -16.15
C ILE A 181 -11.12 7.27 -16.65
N GLY A 182 -9.85 7.37 -17.03
CA GLY A 182 -9.23 8.59 -17.57
C GLY A 182 -8.19 9.20 -16.63
N GLY A 183 -7.59 10.33 -17.05
CA GLY A 183 -6.53 11.00 -16.30
C GLY A 183 -5.14 10.43 -16.55
N GLY A 184 -4.14 11.01 -15.87
CA GLY A 184 -2.77 10.53 -15.88
C GLY A 184 -2.46 9.62 -14.68
N HIS A 185 -1.19 9.23 -14.55
CA HIS A 185 -0.72 8.30 -13.52
C HIS A 185 -1.13 8.70 -12.09
N TYR A 186 -0.99 9.96 -11.68
CA TYR A 186 -1.37 10.44 -10.33
C TYR A 186 -2.87 10.73 -10.13
N ALA A 187 -3.73 10.35 -11.08
CA ALA A 187 -5.18 10.30 -10.90
C ALA A 187 -5.84 11.53 -10.19
N PRO A 188 -5.47 12.79 -10.49
CA PRO A 188 -5.76 13.93 -9.60
C PRO A 188 -7.26 14.16 -9.37
N ARG A 189 -8.08 14.02 -10.42
CA ARG A 189 -9.54 14.18 -10.28
C ARG A 189 -10.19 13.12 -9.40
N PHE A 190 -9.65 11.90 -9.37
CA PHE A 190 -10.16 10.84 -8.51
C PHE A 190 -9.74 11.06 -7.06
N THR A 191 -8.52 11.55 -6.84
CA THR A 191 -8.07 12.04 -5.52
C THR A 191 -8.98 13.14 -4.98
N ASP A 192 -9.21 14.20 -5.78
CA ASP A 192 -10.09 15.32 -5.39
C ASP A 192 -11.49 14.81 -5.03
N MET A 193 -12.09 13.97 -5.89
CA MET A 193 -13.42 13.42 -5.66
C MET A 193 -13.51 12.59 -4.38
N ALA A 194 -12.49 11.78 -4.07
CA ALA A 194 -12.49 10.94 -2.88
C ALA A 194 -12.34 11.76 -1.59
N LEU A 195 -11.60 12.87 -1.63
CA LEU A 195 -11.40 13.76 -0.47
C LEU A 195 -12.55 14.77 -0.29
N GLU A 196 -13.26 15.15 -1.35
CA GLU A 196 -14.33 16.16 -1.30
C GLU A 196 -15.73 15.58 -1.06
N ARG A 197 -15.99 14.33 -1.46
CA ARG A 197 -17.34 13.74 -1.42
C ARG A 197 -17.47 12.73 -0.30
N ASN A 198 -18.53 12.83 0.51
CA ASN A 198 -18.92 11.80 1.49
C ASN A 198 -19.31 10.50 0.79
#